data_AF-A0A1Y3BM30-F1
#
_entry.id   AF-A0A1Y3BM30-F1
#
_cell.length_a   1.000
_cell.length_b   1.000
_cell.length_c   1.000
_cell.angle_alpha   90.00
_cell.angle_beta   90.00
_cell.angle_gamma   90.00
#
_symmetry.space_group_name_H-M   'P 1'
#
loop_
_entity.id
_entity.type
_entity.pdbx_description
1 polymer ?
#
loop_
_entity_poly.entity_id
_entity_poly.type
_entity_poly.pdbx_seq_one_letter_code
_entity_poly.pdbx_strand_id
1 'polypeptide(L)'
;MSPVLKTLTETISTDTIYAQCTIMAFIHLAFHDYGLDAAMVSQSISLNAIFFASVCLASRLSTNYHAFAFLIFSTDLFVLISLMYKSSRRRTKLFTTIMFTIITLIIIELTFGLVGFFASIIFVLFINLICPYIFLRMQILKDNIYGPWDEAIIDRNALKFSSKNFQKKIIINGFNKHHNKNGEHSNKSSEPSSPLSPSNIFSNIFKTN
;
A
#
# COMPACT_ATOMS: atom_id res chain seq x y z
N MET A 1 -4.32 -0.32 34.78
CA MET A 1 -4.74 -1.66 34.35
C MET A 1 -5.96 -2.05 35.15
N SER A 2 -7.08 -2.34 34.48
CA SER A 2 -8.34 -2.73 35.15
C SER A 2 -8.16 -4.09 35.84
N PRO A 3 -8.63 -4.28 37.09
CA PRO A 3 -8.55 -5.56 37.83
C PRO A 3 -9.11 -6.76 37.06
N VAL A 4 -10.07 -6.52 36.15
CA VAL A 4 -10.73 -7.53 35.32
C VAL A 4 -9.78 -8.16 34.28
N LEU A 5 -8.84 -7.38 33.73
CA LEU A 5 -7.81 -7.90 32.81
C LEU A 5 -6.79 -8.77 33.54
N LYS A 6 -6.50 -8.45 34.81
CA LYS A 6 -5.54 -9.21 35.62
C LYS A 6 -6.07 -10.62 35.91
N THR A 7 -7.33 -10.75 36.33
CA THR A 7 -7.94 -12.06 36.60
C THR A 7 -8.17 -12.91 35.35
N LEU A 8 -8.41 -12.30 34.18
CA LEU A 8 -8.52 -13.06 32.92
C LEU A 8 -7.15 -13.52 32.37
N THR A 9 -6.08 -12.76 32.63
CA THR A 9 -4.73 -13.06 32.10
C THR A 9 -3.92 -13.93 33.07
N GLU A 10 -4.36 -14.09 34.33
CA GLU A 10 -3.72 -14.99 35.30
C GLU A 10 -3.87 -16.48 34.94
N THR A 11 -4.90 -16.83 34.17
CA THR A 11 -5.12 -18.19 33.62
C THR A 11 -4.37 -18.44 32.31
N ILE A 12 -3.76 -17.42 31.71
CA ILE A 12 -2.93 -17.56 30.52
C ILE A 12 -1.48 -17.78 30.97
N SER A 13 -0.92 -18.92 30.60
CA SER A 13 0.48 -19.24 30.92
C SER A 13 1.42 -18.19 30.32
N THR A 14 2.52 -17.90 31.02
CA THR A 14 3.61 -17.05 30.52
C THR A 14 4.08 -17.49 29.14
N ASP A 15 4.12 -18.80 28.94
CA ASP A 15 4.64 -19.43 27.72
C ASP A 15 3.73 -19.12 26.52
N THR A 16 2.42 -19.07 26.74
CA THR A 16 1.45 -18.65 25.71
C THR A 16 1.62 -17.18 25.31
N ILE A 17 1.90 -16.28 26.27
CA ILE A 17 2.10 -14.86 25.97
C ILE A 17 3.37 -14.66 25.14
N TYR A 18 4.47 -15.32 25.52
CA TYR A 18 5.69 -15.29 24.73
C TYR A 18 5.47 -15.89 23.34
N ALA A 19 4.79 -17.03 23.24
CA ALA A 19 4.46 -17.64 21.95
C ALA A 19 3.63 -16.69 21.07
N GLN A 20 2.62 -16.03 21.62
CA GLN A 20 1.76 -15.10 20.89
C GLN A 20 2.53 -13.85 20.44
N CYS A 21 3.40 -13.28 21.29
CA CYS A 21 4.28 -12.19 20.91
C CYS A 21 5.21 -12.58 19.76
N THR A 22 5.82 -13.77 19.85
CA THR A 22 6.72 -14.29 18.81
C THR A 22 5.99 -14.48 17.48
N ILE A 23 4.79 -15.08 17.48
CA ILE A 23 3.96 -15.25 16.28
C ILE A 23 3.64 -13.88 15.66
N MET A 24 3.29 -12.89 16.48
CA MET A 24 2.90 -11.56 16.01
C MET A 24 4.09 -10.77 15.48
N ALA A 25 5.28 -10.96 16.05
CA ALA A 25 6.53 -10.45 15.50
C ALA A 25 6.85 -11.10 14.14
N PHE A 26 6.62 -12.40 13.98
CA PHE A 26 6.75 -13.08 12.68
C PHE A 26 5.75 -12.58 11.65
N ILE A 27 4.51 -12.32 12.05
CA ILE A 27 3.49 -11.71 11.19
C ILE A 27 3.93 -10.31 10.75
N HIS A 28 4.34 -9.45 11.69
CA HIS A 28 4.90 -8.13 11.34
C HIS A 28 6.05 -8.26 10.33
N LEU A 29 6.94 -9.23 10.52
CA LEU A 29 8.06 -9.46 9.63
C LEU A 29 7.61 -9.94 8.24
N ALA A 30 6.68 -10.90 8.16
CA ALA A 30 6.16 -11.43 6.90
C ALA A 30 5.36 -10.39 6.08
N PHE A 31 4.66 -9.48 6.75
CA PHE A 31 3.86 -8.42 6.12
C PHE A 31 4.60 -7.09 6.04
N HIS A 32 5.90 -7.06 6.32
CA HIS A 32 6.70 -5.85 6.13
C HIS A 32 7.02 -5.64 4.66
N ASP A 33 6.95 -4.38 4.21
CA ASP A 33 7.27 -4.04 2.83
C ASP A 33 8.78 -4.02 2.61
N TYR A 34 9.29 -5.16 2.14
CA TYR A 34 10.68 -5.33 1.74
C TYR A 34 11.02 -4.62 0.41
N GLY A 35 10.08 -3.87 -0.18
CA GLY A 35 10.28 -3.15 -1.43
C GLY A 35 10.04 -3.99 -2.69
N LEU A 36 9.30 -5.08 -2.55
CA LEU A 36 8.80 -5.89 -3.66
C LEU A 36 7.38 -5.41 -3.96
N ASP A 37 7.07 -5.09 -5.22
CA ASP A 37 5.73 -4.72 -5.69
C ASP A 37 4.74 -5.93 -5.67
N ALA A 38 4.81 -6.76 -4.62
CA ALA A 38 3.90 -7.88 -4.41
C ALA A 38 2.69 -7.39 -3.59
N ALA A 39 1.51 -7.46 -4.20
CA ALA A 39 0.23 -6.93 -3.69
C ALA A 39 -0.29 -7.53 -2.36
N MET A 40 0.47 -8.38 -1.67
CA MET A 40 0.04 -9.05 -0.43
C MET A 40 0.63 -8.43 0.85
N VAL A 41 1.38 -7.34 0.75
CA VAL A 41 2.01 -6.68 1.88
C VAL A 41 1.16 -5.47 2.29
N SER A 42 0.48 -5.56 3.44
CA SER A 42 -0.28 -4.45 4.01
C SER A 42 0.44 -3.86 5.21
N GLN A 43 0.88 -2.60 5.06
CA GLN A 43 1.52 -1.84 6.14
C GLN A 43 0.63 -1.76 7.40
N SER A 44 -0.69 -1.75 7.24
CA SER A 44 -1.64 -1.74 8.36
C SER A 44 -1.63 -3.04 9.15
N ILE A 45 -1.57 -4.20 8.47
CA ILE A 45 -1.53 -5.51 9.13
C ILE A 45 -0.24 -5.67 9.93
N SER A 46 0.88 -5.28 9.32
CA SER A 46 2.20 -5.25 9.97
C SER A 46 2.15 -4.41 11.24
N LEU A 47 1.74 -3.14 11.14
CA LEU A 47 1.69 -2.24 12.30
C LEU A 47 0.77 -2.77 13.40
N ASN A 48 -0.43 -3.25 13.07
CA ASN A 48 -1.37 -3.78 14.06
C ASN A 48 -0.80 -5.02 14.77
N ALA A 49 -0.08 -5.88 14.06
CA ALA A 49 0.56 -7.06 14.65
C ALA A 49 1.64 -6.67 15.66
N ILE A 50 2.50 -5.71 15.35
CA ILE A 50 3.55 -5.28 16.28
C ILE A 50 3.00 -4.51 17.48
N PHE A 51 1.93 -3.72 17.30
CA PHE A 51 1.22 -3.09 18.42
C PHE A 51 0.68 -4.12 19.40
N PHE A 52 0.05 -5.18 18.89
CA PHE A 52 -0.47 -6.26 19.72
C PHE A 52 0.66 -7.01 20.45
N ALA A 53 1.79 -7.29 19.77
CA ALA A 53 2.97 -7.87 20.40
C ALA A 53 3.51 -7.01 21.56
N SER A 54 3.61 -5.69 21.37
CA SER A 54 4.02 -4.77 22.44
C SER A 54 3.05 -4.77 23.63
N VAL A 55 1.74 -4.78 23.37
CA VAL A 55 0.71 -4.86 24.43
C VAL A 55 0.82 -6.14 25.24
N CYS A 56 0.96 -7.28 24.55
CA CYS A 56 1.16 -8.57 25.19
C CYS A 56 2.44 -8.60 26.04
N LEU A 57 3.56 -8.05 25.54
CA LEU A 57 4.81 -8.01 26.29
C LEU A 57 4.74 -7.09 27.51
N ALA A 58 4.10 -5.92 27.37
CA ALA A 58 3.92 -4.97 28.48
C ALA A 58 3.11 -5.55 29.64
N SER A 59 2.14 -6.43 29.33
CA SER A 59 1.29 -7.08 30.34
C SER A 59 2.09 -7.94 31.34
N ARG A 60 3.30 -8.36 30.97
CA ARG A 60 4.18 -9.20 31.78
C ARG A 60 5.20 -8.41 32.60
N LEU A 61 5.28 -7.10 32.42
CA LEU A 61 6.22 -6.28 33.16
C LEU A 61 5.72 -6.13 34.61
N SER A 62 6.59 -6.44 35.57
CA SER A 62 6.21 -6.62 36.98
C SER A 62 5.62 -5.38 37.65
N THR A 63 5.95 -4.18 37.17
CA THR A 63 5.40 -2.92 37.69
C THR A 63 4.50 -2.25 36.66
N ASN A 64 3.33 -1.78 37.12
CA ASN A 64 2.37 -1.08 36.28
C ASN A 64 2.94 0.20 35.65
N TYR A 65 3.88 0.87 36.34
CA TYR A 65 4.51 2.09 35.85
C TYR A 65 5.45 1.81 34.68
N HIS A 66 6.28 0.76 34.76
CA HIS A 66 7.14 0.38 33.65
C HIS A 66 6.32 -0.09 32.45
N ALA A 67 5.24 -0.85 32.68
CA ALA A 67 4.34 -1.31 31.61
C ALA A 67 3.70 -0.13 30.86
N PHE A 68 3.20 0.87 31.60
CA PHE A 68 2.59 2.05 31.02
C PHE A 68 3.60 2.89 30.21
N ALA A 69 4.77 3.16 30.78
CA ALA A 69 5.83 3.89 30.10
C ALA A 69 6.30 3.18 28.83
N PHE A 70 6.47 1.85 28.89
CA PHE A 70 6.83 1.03 27.73
C PHE A 70 5.79 1.09 26.61
N LEU A 71 4.50 1.07 26.94
CA LEU A 71 3.43 1.15 25.94
C LEU A 71 3.35 2.50 25.25
N ILE A 72 3.47 3.60 26.00
CA ILE A 72 3.52 4.95 25.43
C ILE A 72 4.72 5.06 24.52
N PHE A 73 5.90 4.69 25.02
CA PHE A 73 7.14 4.75 24.26
C PHE A 73 7.08 3.90 22.98
N SER A 74 6.60 2.67 23.07
CA SER A 74 6.43 1.78 21.92
C SER A 74 5.46 2.37 20.89
N THR A 75 4.36 2.98 21.36
CA THR A 75 3.36 3.58 20.48
C THR A 75 3.90 4.80 19.76
N ASP A 76 4.57 5.68 20.49
CA ASP A 76 5.21 6.87 19.92
C ASP A 76 6.28 6.50 18.89
N LEU A 77 7.11 5.49 19.20
CA LEU A 77 8.10 4.98 18.26
C LEU A 77 7.46 4.46 16.98
N PHE A 78 6.44 3.59 17.07
CA PHE A 78 5.81 3.03 15.87
C PHE A 78 5.10 4.09 15.02
N VAL A 79 4.42 5.04 15.66
CA VAL A 79 3.75 6.14 14.95
C VAL A 79 4.77 7.05 14.28
N LEU A 80 5.82 7.46 15.01
CA LEU A 80 6.86 8.34 14.50
C LEU A 80 7.62 7.69 13.35
N ILE A 81 8.04 6.43 13.51
CA ILE A 81 8.73 5.67 12.47
C ILE A 81 7.83 5.52 11.24
N SER A 82 6.57 5.13 11.41
CA SER A 82 5.62 4.98 10.29
C SER A 82 5.45 6.30 9.51
N LEU A 83 5.33 7.42 10.21
CA LEU A 83 5.19 8.75 9.61
C LEU A 83 6.47 9.19 8.88
N MET A 84 7.63 8.98 9.51
CA MET A 84 8.94 9.28 8.90
C MET A 84 9.15 8.46 7.63
N TYR A 85 8.75 7.18 7.63
CA TYR A 85 8.86 6.30 6.47
C TYR A 85 7.86 6.66 5.36
N LYS A 86 6.67 7.16 5.68
CA LYS A 86 5.71 7.55 4.63
C LYS A 86 6.21 8.75 3.80
N SER A 87 6.88 9.70 4.44
CA SER A 87 7.31 10.96 3.81
C SER A 87 8.74 10.93 3.24
N SER A 88 9.60 10.03 3.74
CA SER A 88 11.04 10.08 3.45
C SER A 88 11.46 9.43 2.13
N ARG A 89 12.46 10.02 1.48
CA ARG A 89 13.19 9.43 0.34
C ARG A 89 13.90 8.13 0.78
N ARG A 90 14.06 7.15 -0.13
CA ARG A 90 14.76 5.87 0.13
C ARG A 90 16.11 6.04 0.85
N ARG A 91 16.94 7.02 0.45
CA ARG A 91 18.24 7.29 1.12
C ARG A 91 18.08 7.69 2.59
N THR A 92 17.12 8.56 2.88
CA THR A 92 16.82 9.02 4.24
C THR A 92 16.29 7.87 5.09
N LYS A 93 15.44 7.00 4.54
CA LYS A 93 14.96 5.78 5.23
C LYS A 93 16.12 4.86 5.64
N LEU A 94 17.03 4.58 4.70
CA LEU A 94 18.22 3.76 4.97
C LEU A 94 19.07 4.39 6.07
N PHE A 95 19.34 5.69 5.98
CA PHE A 95 20.12 6.40 7.00
C PHE A 95 19.46 6.33 8.38
N THR A 96 18.16 6.63 8.48
CA THR A 96 17.40 6.54 9.73
C THR A 96 17.44 5.13 10.30
N THR A 97 17.26 4.10 9.47
CA THR A 97 17.34 2.69 9.91
C THR A 97 18.71 2.36 10.48
N ILE A 98 19.78 2.70 9.76
CA ILE A 98 21.16 2.43 10.17
C ILE A 98 21.45 3.13 11.50
N MET A 99 21.04 4.39 11.66
CA MET A 99 21.23 5.13 12.91
C MET A 99 20.51 4.45 14.09
N PHE A 100 19.24 4.06 13.93
CA PHE A 100 18.51 3.34 14.97
C PHE A 100 19.15 1.97 15.29
N THR A 101 19.64 1.23 14.29
CA THR A 101 20.34 -0.04 14.53
C THR A 101 21.65 0.15 15.29
N ILE A 102 22.44 1.19 14.99
CA ILE A 102 23.68 1.47 15.72
C ILE A 102 23.39 1.85 17.16
N ILE A 103 22.41 2.74 17.39
CA ILE A 103 22.02 3.16 18.74
C ILE A 103 21.58 1.97 19.58
N THR A 104 20.76 1.07 19.02
CA THR A 104 20.29 -0.12 19.74
C THR A 104 21.43 -1.10 20.05
N LEU A 105 22.38 -1.29 19.15
CA LEU A 105 23.57 -2.11 19.41
C LEU A 105 24.43 -1.56 20.55
N ILE A 106 24.65 -0.24 20.60
CA ILE A 106 25.41 0.41 21.67
C ILE A 106 24.71 0.24 23.03
N ILE A 107 23.38 0.40 23.08
CA ILE A 107 22.60 0.20 24.31
C ILE A 107 22.71 -1.25 24.81
N ILE A 108 22.64 -2.23 23.89
CA ILE A 108 22.76 -3.65 24.22
C ILE A 108 24.17 -3.98 24.74
N GLU A 109 25.21 -3.44 24.09
CA GLU A 109 26.60 -3.62 24.53
C GLU A 109 26.79 -3.08 25.96
N LEU A 110 26.24 -1.91 26.27
CA LEU A 110 26.31 -1.32 27.60
C LEU A 110 25.56 -2.13 28.66
N THR A 111 24.47 -2.81 28.29
CA THR A 111 23.58 -3.51 29.23
C THR A 111 23.99 -4.97 29.44
N PHE A 112 24.38 -5.68 28.39
CA PHE A 112 24.59 -7.13 28.36
C PHE A 112 26.04 -7.53 27.99
N GLY A 113 26.91 -6.55 27.75
CA GLY A 113 28.31 -6.79 27.38
C GLY A 113 28.49 -7.44 26.02
N LEU A 114 29.68 -8.02 25.80
CA LEU A 114 30.08 -8.59 24.51
C LEU A 114 29.19 -9.75 24.03
N VAL A 115 28.69 -10.58 24.95
CA VAL A 115 27.83 -11.72 24.60
C VAL A 115 26.50 -11.23 24.02
N GLY A 116 25.87 -10.23 24.65
CA GLY A 116 24.65 -9.60 24.13
C GLY A 116 24.89 -8.91 22.80
N PHE A 117 26.05 -8.26 22.63
CA PHE A 117 26.44 -7.63 21.37
C PHE A 117 26.50 -8.63 20.21
N PHE A 118 27.29 -9.70 20.33
CA PHE A 118 27.39 -10.72 19.27
C PHE A 118 26.05 -11.41 18.99
N ALA A 119 25.28 -11.75 20.03
CA ALA A 119 23.95 -12.33 19.87
C ALA A 119 23.01 -11.39 19.11
N SER A 120 23.05 -10.09 19.40
CA SER A 120 22.23 -9.09 18.73
C SER A 120 22.62 -8.88 17.26
N ILE A 121 23.92 -8.92 16.92
CA ILE A 121 24.38 -8.88 15.52
C ILE A 121 23.83 -10.07 14.73
N ILE A 122 23.95 -11.28 15.28
CA ILE A 122 23.44 -12.49 14.62
C ILE A 122 21.94 -12.37 14.39
N PHE A 123 21.20 -11.88 15.38
CA PHE A 123 19.76 -11.65 15.27
C PHE A 123 19.40 -10.61 14.20
N VAL A 124 20.08 -9.47 14.17
CA VAL A 124 19.86 -8.41 13.18
C VAL A 124 20.14 -8.93 11.76
N LEU A 125 21.22 -9.68 11.56
CA LEU A 125 21.55 -10.30 10.27
C LEU A 125 20.49 -11.32 9.85
N PHE A 126 19.98 -12.12 10.79
CA PHE A 126 18.91 -13.07 10.52
C PHE A 126 17.63 -12.37 10.03
N ILE A 127 17.21 -11.31 10.73
CA ILE A 127 15.99 -10.57 10.36
C ILE A 127 16.16 -9.80 9.06
N ASN A 128 17.32 -9.18 8.81
CA ASN A 128 17.51 -8.29 7.65
C ASN A 128 18.00 -9.00 6.37
N LEU A 129 18.63 -10.17 6.46
CA LEU A 129 19.11 -10.90 5.28
C LEU A 129 18.40 -12.24 5.12
N ILE A 130 18.39 -13.06 6.17
CA ILE A 130 17.91 -14.45 6.07
C ILE A 130 16.39 -14.47 5.85
N CYS A 131 15.63 -13.68 6.62
CA CYS A 131 14.19 -13.59 6.47
C CYS A 131 13.75 -13.11 5.08
N PRO A 132 14.20 -11.96 4.55
CA PRO A 132 13.80 -11.53 3.21
C PRO A 132 14.30 -12.48 2.12
N TYR A 133 15.47 -13.12 2.29
CA TYR A 133 15.95 -14.13 1.36
C TYR A 133 15.00 -15.33 1.27
N ILE A 134 14.60 -15.89 2.41
CA ILE A 134 13.66 -17.03 2.46
C ILE A 134 12.30 -16.61 1.90
N PHE A 135 11.82 -15.41 2.27
CA PHE A 135 10.56 -14.86 1.78
C PHE A 135 10.56 -14.68 0.26
N LEU A 136 11.64 -14.13 -0.31
CA LEU A 136 11.84 -14.01 -1.76
C LEU A 136 11.79 -15.36 -2.46
N ARG A 137 12.47 -16.38 -1.91
CA ARG A 137 12.48 -17.73 -2.48
C ARG A 137 11.08 -18.35 -2.47
N MET A 138 10.33 -18.17 -1.38
CA MET A 138 8.95 -18.65 -1.29
C MET A 138 8.02 -17.93 -2.25
N GLN A 139 8.21 -16.62 -2.47
CA GLN A 139 7.41 -15.85 -3.41
C GLN A 139 7.63 -16.29 -4.87
N ILE A 140 8.85 -16.69 -5.23
CA ILE A 140 9.18 -17.20 -6.57
C ILE A 140 8.54 -18.58 -6.83
N LEU A 141 8.36 -19.40 -5.79
CA LEU A 141 7.74 -20.72 -5.90
C LEU A 141 6.20 -20.67 -5.98
N LYS A 142 5.59 -19.49 -5.86
CA LYS A 142 4.13 -19.36 -5.94
C LYS A 142 3.71 -19.35 -7.41
N ASP A 143 3.25 -20.49 -7.90
CA ASP A 143 2.59 -20.58 -9.20
C ASP A 143 1.27 -19.80 -9.17
N ASN A 144 1.13 -18.82 -10.07
CA ASN A 144 -0.13 -18.10 -10.23
C ASN A 144 -1.06 -18.93 -11.12
N ILE A 145 -2.08 -19.55 -10.52
CA ILE A 145 -3.12 -20.27 -11.26
C ILE A 145 -4.09 -19.22 -11.82
N TYR A 146 -3.91 -18.86 -13.08
CA TYR A 146 -4.81 -17.96 -13.79
C TYR A 146 -6.18 -18.65 -13.98
N GLY A 147 -7.21 -18.10 -13.36
CA GLY A 147 -8.60 -18.44 -13.69
C GLY A 147 -9.02 -17.76 -15.01
N PRO A 148 -10.08 -18.23 -15.70
CA PRO A 148 -10.60 -17.60 -16.92
C PRO A 148 -11.19 -16.19 -16.71
N TRP A 149 -11.04 -15.63 -15.50
CA TRP A 149 -11.53 -14.33 -15.05
C TRP A 149 -10.41 -13.44 -14.48
N ASP A 150 -9.13 -13.83 -14.63
CA ASP A 150 -8.00 -13.10 -14.04
C ASP A 150 -7.58 -11.87 -14.89
N GLU A 151 -6.94 -10.90 -14.23
CA GLU A 151 -6.81 -9.48 -14.56
C GLU A 151 -6.82 -9.09 -16.06
N ALA A 152 -7.69 -8.13 -16.42
CA ALA A 152 -7.72 -7.54 -17.76
C ALA A 152 -6.41 -6.81 -18.05
N ILE A 153 -5.55 -7.44 -18.87
CA ILE A 153 -4.30 -6.86 -19.34
C ILE A 153 -4.65 -5.63 -20.20
N ILE A 154 -4.33 -4.45 -19.71
CA ILE A 154 -4.47 -3.21 -20.49
C ILE A 154 -3.38 -3.22 -21.57
N ASP A 155 -3.69 -3.76 -22.74
CA ASP A 155 -2.79 -3.69 -23.88
C ASP A 155 -2.67 -2.23 -24.35
N ARG A 156 -1.57 -1.57 -23.96
CA ARG A 156 -1.26 -0.19 -24.35
C ARG A 156 -1.16 -0.04 -25.87
N ASN A 157 -0.80 -1.10 -26.60
CA ASN A 157 -0.74 -1.07 -28.05
C ASN A 157 -2.15 -1.08 -28.65
N ALA A 158 -3.05 -1.90 -28.11
CA ALA A 158 -4.46 -1.91 -28.49
C ALA A 158 -5.14 -0.56 -28.21
N LEU A 159 -4.87 0.07 -27.05
CA LEU A 159 -5.37 1.43 -26.74
C LEU A 159 -4.82 2.49 -27.71
N LYS A 160 -3.53 2.42 -28.06
CA LYS A 160 -2.91 3.36 -29.00
C LYS A 160 -3.44 3.18 -30.42
N PHE A 161 -3.72 1.94 -30.83
CA PHE A 161 -4.35 1.62 -32.12
C PHE A 161 -5.81 2.10 -32.16
N SER A 162 -6.57 1.83 -31.11
CA SER A 162 -7.96 2.29 -30.97
C SER A 162 -8.05 3.82 -31.01
N SER A 163 -7.17 4.52 -30.27
CA SER A 163 -7.09 5.99 -30.29
C SER A 163 -6.72 6.54 -31.66
N LYS A 164 -5.73 5.97 -32.36
CA LYS A 164 -5.35 6.38 -33.72
C LYS A 164 -6.49 6.18 -34.74
N ASN A 165 -7.19 5.06 -34.66
CA ASN A 165 -8.31 4.77 -35.56
C ASN A 165 -9.51 5.68 -35.29
N PHE A 166 -9.78 5.98 -34.03
CA PHE A 166 -10.82 6.93 -33.64
C PHE A 166 -10.52 8.34 -34.16
N GLN A 167 -9.28 8.81 -34.00
CA GLN A 167 -8.81 10.08 -34.57
C GLN A 167 -8.95 10.12 -36.10
N LYS A 168 -8.53 9.07 -36.80
CA LYS A 168 -8.67 8.96 -38.25
C LYS A 168 -10.13 9.02 -38.71
N LYS A 169 -11.05 8.37 -37.97
CA LYS A 169 -12.48 8.38 -38.27
C LYS A 169 -13.11 9.76 -38.07
N ILE A 170 -12.71 10.50 -37.03
CA ILE A 170 -13.16 11.90 -36.82
C ILE A 170 -12.70 12.79 -37.97
N ILE A 171 -11.44 12.67 -38.39
CA ILE A 171 -10.90 13.48 -39.50
C ILE A 171 -11.67 13.19 -40.79
N ILE A 172 -11.87 11.92 -41.16
CA ILE A 172 -12.60 11.54 -42.38
C ILE A 172 -14.05 12.04 -42.33
N ASN A 173 -14.72 11.88 -41.20
CA ASN A 173 -16.10 12.36 -41.05
C ASN A 173 -16.19 13.90 -41.07
N GLY A 174 -15.19 14.60 -40.54
CA GLY A 174 -15.05 16.04 -40.65
C GLY A 174 -14.85 16.51 -42.10
N PHE A 175 -14.00 15.82 -42.86
CA PHE A 175 -13.78 16.07 -44.29
C PHE A 175 -15.04 15.82 -45.12
N ASN A 176 -15.75 14.70 -44.91
CA ASN A 176 -17.00 14.41 -45.61
C ASN A 176 -18.09 15.45 -45.30
N LYS A 177 -18.14 15.96 -44.07
CA LYS A 177 -19.09 17.03 -43.69
C LYS A 177 -18.75 18.35 -44.39
N HIS A 178 -17.47 18.68 -44.57
CA HIS A 178 -17.05 19.86 -45.32
C HIS A 178 -17.31 19.73 -46.83
N HIS A 179 -17.08 18.54 -47.39
CA HIS A 179 -17.31 18.28 -48.81
C HIS A 179 -18.80 18.29 -49.18
N ASN A 180 -19.69 17.85 -48.27
CA ASN A 180 -21.13 17.89 -48.49
C ASN A 180 -21.69 19.33 -48.42
N LYS A 181 -21.14 20.19 -47.56
CA LYS A 181 -21.50 21.62 -47.51
C LYS A 181 -21.05 22.40 -48.77
N ASN A 182 -19.94 22.00 -49.39
CA ASN A 182 -19.47 22.64 -50.62
C ASN A 182 -20.26 22.18 -51.87
N GLY A 183 -20.96 21.04 -51.79
CA GLY A 183 -21.85 20.56 -52.85
C GLY A 183 -23.23 21.24 -52.89
N GLU A 184 -23.67 21.84 -51.77
CA GLU A 184 -24.97 22.54 -51.70
C GLU A 184 -24.91 23.99 -52.23
N HIS A 185 -23.73 24.58 -52.42
CA HIS A 185 -23.61 25.96 -52.89
C HIS A 185 -23.70 26.16 -54.42
N SER A 186 -23.84 25.09 -55.21
CA SER A 186 -23.92 25.17 -56.68
C SER A 186 -25.35 25.10 -57.26
N ASN A 187 -26.39 24.90 -56.45
CA ASN A 187 -27.76 24.79 -56.97
C ASN A 187 -28.77 25.48 -56.04
N LYS A 188 -28.89 26.80 -56.19
CA LYS A 188 -30.18 27.52 -56.32
C LYS A 188 -29.94 29.03 -56.37
N SER A 189 -29.97 29.55 -57.59
CA SER A 189 -30.45 30.90 -57.90
C SER A 189 -31.91 31.05 -57.46
N SER A 190 -32.28 32.28 -57.11
CA SER A 190 -33.60 32.84 -56.74
C SER A 190 -33.99 32.81 -55.24
N GLU A 191 -33.52 33.84 -54.53
CA GLU A 191 -34.32 34.62 -53.57
C GLU A 191 -35.47 35.35 -54.29
N PRO A 192 -36.51 35.92 -53.62
CA PRO A 192 -36.53 36.38 -52.21
C PRO A 192 -37.82 36.11 -51.40
N SER A 193 -37.73 36.19 -50.06
CA SER A 193 -38.57 37.04 -49.17
C SER A 193 -38.66 36.54 -47.70
N SER A 194 -37.95 37.27 -46.82
CA SER A 194 -38.26 37.69 -45.43
C SER A 194 -38.56 36.67 -44.29
N PRO A 195 -38.26 37.06 -43.02
CA PRO A 195 -37.70 36.17 -41.99
C PRO A 195 -38.69 35.82 -40.87
N LEU A 196 -38.47 34.73 -40.11
CA LEU A 196 -38.96 34.59 -38.72
C LEU A 196 -38.23 33.49 -37.91
N SER A 197 -37.53 33.96 -36.87
CA SER A 197 -37.43 33.47 -35.47
C SER A 197 -36.83 32.09 -35.09
N PRO A 198 -35.88 32.04 -34.12
CA PRO A 198 -35.31 30.81 -33.58
C PRO A 198 -36.10 30.32 -32.35
N SER A 199 -36.99 29.35 -32.50
CA SER A 199 -37.70 28.77 -31.34
C SER A 199 -37.79 27.24 -31.26
N ASN A 200 -37.23 26.47 -32.21
CA ASN A 200 -37.49 25.02 -32.25
C ASN A 200 -36.28 24.10 -31.99
N ILE A 201 -35.19 24.57 -31.39
CA ILE A 201 -33.99 23.72 -31.15
C ILE A 201 -34.10 22.86 -29.87
N PHE A 202 -35.02 23.13 -28.94
CA PHE A 202 -34.96 22.50 -27.62
C PHE A 202 -36.03 21.43 -27.29
N SER A 203 -36.96 21.10 -28.19
CA SER A 203 -38.15 20.38 -27.73
C SER A 203 -38.12 18.85 -27.73
N ASN A 204 -37.23 18.08 -28.38
CA ASN A 204 -37.48 16.63 -28.45
C ASN A 204 -36.28 15.66 -28.45
N ILE A 205 -35.14 16.02 -27.84
CA ILE A 205 -34.06 15.05 -27.54
C ILE A 205 -34.43 14.07 -26.39
N PHE A 206 -35.62 14.19 -25.79
CA PHE A 206 -36.13 13.24 -24.78
C PHE A 206 -37.32 12.40 -25.30
N LYS A 207 -37.02 11.39 -26.14
CA LYS A 207 -37.82 10.19 -26.49
C LYS A 207 -37.12 9.59 -27.73
N THR A 208 -36.53 8.40 -27.74
CA THR A 208 -36.95 7.07 -27.30
C THR A 208 -35.68 6.18 -27.27
N ASN A 209 -35.47 5.36 -26.23
CA ASN A 209 -35.53 3.89 -26.29
C ASN A 209 -35.06 3.24 -27.60
#